data_AF-A0A2P6RQ36-F1
#
_entry.id   AF-A0A2P6RQ36-F1
#
_cell.length_a   1.000
_cell.length_b   1.000
_cell.length_c   1.000
_cell.angle_alpha   90.00
_cell.angle_beta   90.00
_cell.angle_gamma   90.00
#
_symmetry.space_group_name_H-M   'P 1'
#
loop_
_entity.id
_entity.type
_entity.pdbx_description
1 polymer ?
#
loop_
_entity_poly.entity_id
_entity_poly.type
_entity_poly.pdbx_seq_one_letter_code
_entity_poly.pdbx_strand_id
1 'polypeptide(L)'
;MYSKCGRMGDACVVFDEITERDVVCWTAVIIGYVQNGESEKGLECLYEMHRIGGDGERPNFRTLEVGFQACVDISEGRCLHGFVMKSGIGCSNAVKSLILSMYSDVGHLVNPWFCFVN
;
A
#
# COMPACT_ATOMS: atom_id res chain seq x y z
N MET A 1 -8.58 -8.97 -11.97
CA MET A 1 -8.97 -9.04 -13.40
C MET A 1 -9.79 -7.83 -13.82
N TYR A 2 -10.85 -7.46 -13.08
CA TYR A 2 -11.69 -6.30 -13.41
C TYR A 2 -10.98 -4.94 -13.33
N SER A 3 -10.14 -4.74 -12.30
CA SER A 3 -9.40 -3.49 -12.11
C SER A 3 -8.37 -3.19 -13.21
N LYS A 4 -7.71 -4.23 -13.76
CA LYS A 4 -6.73 -4.11 -14.85
C LYS A 4 -7.35 -3.78 -16.22
N CYS A 5 -8.68 -3.84 -16.34
CA CYS A 5 -9.40 -3.58 -17.58
C CYS A 5 -10.12 -2.21 -17.59
N GLY A 6 -9.78 -1.30 -16.67
CA GLY A 6 -10.46 -0.01 -16.53
C GLY A 6 -11.89 -0.10 -15.97
N ARG A 7 -12.29 -1.28 -15.49
CA ARG A 7 -13.61 -1.55 -14.88
C ARG A 7 -13.50 -1.56 -13.36
N MET A 8 -12.95 -0.48 -12.80
CA MET A 8 -12.77 -0.38 -11.35
C MET A 8 -14.11 -0.40 -10.61
N GLY A 9 -15.14 0.24 -11.16
CA GLY A 9 -16.49 0.21 -10.59
C GLY A 9 -17.04 -1.20 -10.36
N ASP A 10 -16.87 -2.11 -11.32
CA ASP A 10 -17.30 -3.50 -11.17
C ASP A 10 -16.43 -4.27 -10.15
N ALA A 11 -15.13 -3.93 -10.06
CA ALA A 11 -14.25 -4.50 -9.04
C ALA A 11 -14.68 -4.08 -7.63
N CYS A 12 -15.09 -2.82 -7.46
CA CYS A 12 -15.62 -2.31 -6.19
C CYS A 12 -16.95 -2.96 -5.83
N VAL A 13 -17.89 -3.09 -6.78
CA VAL A 13 -19.18 -3.76 -6.53
C VAL A 13 -18.97 -5.19 -6.04
N VAL A 14 -18.13 -5.97 -6.74
CA VAL A 14 -17.82 -7.34 -6.32
C VAL A 14 -17.10 -7.36 -4.97
N PHE A 15 -16.21 -6.41 -4.71
CA PHE A 15 -15.53 -6.30 -3.42
C PHE A 15 -16.48 -5.95 -2.26
N ASP A 16 -17.51 -5.14 -2.53
CA ASP A 16 -18.52 -4.74 -1.55
C ASP A 16 -19.48 -5.89 -1.23
N GLU A 17 -19.76 -6.76 -2.22
CA GLU A 17 -20.57 -7.97 -2.05
C GLU A 17 -19.89 -9.10 -1.27
N ILE A 18 -18.55 -9.08 -1.14
CA ILE A 18 -17.80 -10.07 -0.36
C ILE A 18 -17.94 -9.78 1.14
N THR A 19 -18.62 -10.68 1.85
CA THR A 19 -18.82 -10.59 3.31
C THR A 19 -17.54 -10.86 4.11
N GLU A 20 -16.71 -11.82 3.68
CA GLU A 20 -15.41 -12.14 4.29
C GLU A 20 -14.29 -11.88 3.29
N ARG A 21 -13.59 -10.75 3.45
CA ARG A 21 -12.55 -10.29 2.54
C ARG A 21 -11.20 -10.82 2.99
N ASP A 22 -10.64 -11.74 2.22
CA ASP A 22 -9.28 -12.22 2.44
C ASP A 22 -8.21 -11.23 1.95
N VAL A 23 -6.95 -11.51 2.28
CA VAL A 23 -5.78 -10.72 1.87
C VAL A 23 -5.69 -10.53 0.36
N VAL A 24 -6.13 -11.52 -0.43
CA VAL A 24 -6.07 -11.48 -1.89
C VAL A 24 -7.08 -10.47 -2.43
N CYS A 25 -8.30 -10.46 -1.90
CA CYS A 25 -9.36 -9.52 -2.26
C CYS A 25 -8.93 -8.07 -1.97
N TRP A 26 -8.44 -7.81 -0.76
CA TRP A 26 -7.91 -6.49 -0.39
C TRP A 26 -6.77 -6.06 -1.29
N THR A 27 -5.78 -6.93 -1.49
CA THR A 27 -4.62 -6.60 -2.32
C THR A 27 -5.04 -6.32 -3.77
N ALA A 28 -6.03 -7.04 -4.30
CA ALA A 28 -6.53 -6.82 -5.65
C ALA A 28 -7.24 -5.46 -5.82
N VAL A 29 -8.03 -5.03 -4.82
CA VAL A 29 -8.72 -3.73 -4.87
C VAL A 29 -7.72 -2.58 -4.71
N ILE A 30 -6.75 -2.72 -3.81
CA ILE A 30 -5.68 -1.73 -3.60
C ILE A 30 -4.85 -1.55 -4.88
N ILE A 31 -4.40 -2.67 -5.49
CA ILE A 31 -3.71 -2.64 -6.81
C ILE A 31 -4.58 -1.92 -7.84
N GLY A 32 -5.89 -2.20 -7.84
CA GLY A 32 -6.81 -1.62 -8.79
C GLY A 32 -6.90 -0.10 -8.69
N TYR A 33 -7.05 0.43 -7.47
CA TYR A 33 -7.07 1.87 -7.24
C TYR A 33 -5.75 2.53 -7.68
N VAL A 34 -4.61 1.97 -7.25
CA VAL A 34 -3.28 2.53 -7.57
C VAL A 34 -3.03 2.52 -9.09
N GLN A 35 -3.38 1.43 -9.79
CA GLN A 35 -3.18 1.33 -11.24
C GLN A 35 -4.09 2.26 -12.05
N ASN A 36 -5.22 2.68 -11.48
CA ASN A 36 -6.14 3.63 -12.12
C ASN A 36 -5.86 5.09 -11.70
N GLY A 37 -4.75 5.36 -10.99
CA GLY A 37 -4.37 6.70 -10.55
C GLY A 37 -5.13 7.19 -9.31
N GLU A 38 -5.90 6.33 -8.66
CA GLU A 38 -6.65 6.62 -7.43
C GLU A 38 -5.86 6.20 -6.19
N SER A 39 -4.58 6.59 -6.12
CA SER A 39 -3.63 6.16 -5.08
C SER A 39 -4.13 6.38 -3.66
N GLU A 40 -4.80 7.51 -3.40
CA GLU A 40 -5.40 7.85 -2.10
C GLU A 40 -6.39 6.77 -1.64
N LYS A 41 -7.33 6.38 -2.49
CA LYS A 41 -8.29 5.29 -2.20
C LYS A 41 -7.60 3.95 -1.99
N GLY A 42 -6.51 3.71 -2.71
CA GLY A 42 -5.67 2.53 -2.52
C GLY A 42 -5.06 2.48 -1.11
N LEU A 43 -4.54 3.61 -0.63
CA LEU A 43 -3.99 3.74 0.73
C LEU A 43 -5.09 3.65 1.80
N GLU A 44 -6.25 4.28 1.59
CA GLU A 44 -7.41 4.14 2.47
C GLU A 44 -7.82 2.68 2.63
N CYS A 45 -7.90 1.92 1.53
CA CYS A 45 -8.19 0.50 1.56
C CYS A 45 -7.12 -0.31 2.31
N LEU A 46 -5.85 0.07 2.21
CA LEU A 46 -4.76 -0.57 2.96
C LEU A 46 -4.90 -0.33 4.46
N TYR A 47 -5.21 0.90 4.87
CA TYR A 47 -5.44 1.22 6.28
C TYR A 47 -6.68 0.53 6.82
N GLU A 48 -7.76 0.47 6.02
CA GLU A 48 -8.98 -0.22 6.38
C GLU A 48 -8.74 -1.73 6.55
N MET A 49 -8.06 -2.38 5.61
CA MET A 49 -7.62 -3.77 5.71
C MET A 49 -6.97 -4.07 7.06
N HIS A 50 -6.08 -3.18 7.53
CA HIS A 50 -5.43 -3.37 8.84
C HIS A 50 -6.33 -3.04 10.03
N ARG A 51 -7.26 -2.08 9.89
CA ARG A 51 -8.16 -1.66 10.96
C ARG A 51 -9.23 -2.70 11.26
N ILE A 52 -9.81 -3.30 10.23
CA ILE A 52 -10.90 -4.28 10.37
C ILE A 52 -10.44 -5.73 10.26
N GLY A 53 -9.26 -5.97 9.71
CA GLY A 53 -8.69 -7.31 9.58
C GLY A 53 -8.29 -7.90 10.93
N GLY A 54 -8.57 -9.19 11.11
CA GLY A 54 -7.99 -9.99 12.19
C GLY A 54 -6.53 -10.35 11.89
N ASP A 55 -5.96 -11.27 12.67
CA ASP A 55 -4.57 -11.69 12.47
C ASP A 55 -4.32 -12.35 11.09
N GLY A 56 -5.37 -12.86 10.43
CA GLY A 56 -5.29 -13.49 9.11
C GLY A 56 -5.31 -12.50 7.93
N GLU A 57 -5.82 -11.28 8.14
CA GLU A 57 -6.11 -10.31 7.09
C GLU A 57 -5.16 -9.11 7.11
N ARG A 58 -4.01 -9.23 7.79
CA ARG A 58 -3.01 -8.16 7.84
C ARG A 58 -2.36 -7.92 6.47
N PRO A 59 -1.97 -6.67 6.16
CA PRO A 59 -1.22 -6.36 4.94
C PRO A 59 0.03 -7.25 4.82
N ASN A 60 0.17 -7.92 3.68
CA ASN A 60 1.36 -8.73 3.40
C ASN A 60 2.39 -7.91 2.60
N PHE A 61 3.51 -8.53 2.27
CA PHE A 61 4.57 -7.87 1.49
C PHE A 61 4.04 -7.22 0.20
N ARG A 62 3.18 -7.92 -0.55
CA ARG A 62 2.63 -7.43 -1.81
C ARG A 62 1.67 -6.26 -1.60
N THR A 63 0.85 -6.31 -0.56
CA THR A 63 -0.03 -5.20 -0.19
C THR A 63 0.79 -3.94 0.13
N LEU A 64 1.87 -4.10 0.90
CA LEU A 64 2.75 -2.99 1.28
C LEU A 64 3.56 -2.45 0.10
N GLU A 65 4.04 -3.32 -0.80
CA GLU A 65 4.72 -2.89 -2.03
C GLU A 65 3.84 -1.93 -2.83
N VAL A 66 2.58 -2.31 -3.02
CA VAL A 66 1.61 -1.49 -3.76
C VAL A 66 1.26 -0.22 -2.99
N GLY A 67 1.15 -0.30 -1.65
CA GLY A 67 0.97 0.89 -0.81
C GLY A 67 2.11 1.89 -0.96
N PHE A 68 3.36 1.43 -0.95
CA PHE A 68 4.52 2.30 -1.15
C PHE A 68 4.60 2.86 -2.58
N GLN A 69 4.15 2.10 -3.58
CA GLN A 69 4.00 2.60 -4.96
C GLN A 69 2.90 3.67 -5.09
N ALA A 70 1.89 3.63 -4.21
CA ALA A 70 0.82 4.63 -4.18
C ALA A 70 1.29 5.97 -3.63
N CYS A 71 2.35 5.99 -2.80
CA CYS A 71 2.89 7.20 -2.22
C CYS A 71 3.57 8.06 -3.29
N VAL A 72 2.99 9.22 -3.59
CA VAL A 72 3.51 10.15 -4.58
C VAL A 72 4.50 11.13 -3.96
N ASP A 73 4.36 11.39 -2.66
CA ASP A 73 5.24 12.28 -1.91
C ASP A 73 5.86 11.65 -0.66
N ILE A 74 6.85 12.35 -0.10
CA ILE A 74 7.58 11.90 1.08
C ILE A 74 6.74 11.95 2.37
N SER A 75 5.66 12.72 2.39
CA SER A 75 4.75 12.78 3.54
C SER A 75 3.94 11.50 3.63
N GLU A 76 3.33 11.08 2.52
CA GLU A 76 2.60 9.82 2.41
C GLU A 76 3.51 8.63 2.69
N GLY A 77 4.70 8.63 2.10
CA GLY A 77 5.71 7.59 2.34
C GLY A 77 6.15 7.49 3.81
N ARG A 78 6.25 8.63 4.52
CA ARG A 78 6.54 8.65 5.97
C ARG A 78 5.37 8.14 6.80
N CYS A 79 4.14 8.51 6.45
CA CYS A 79 2.94 8.00 7.11
C CYS A 79 2.85 6.48 7.00
N LEU A 80 2.98 5.93 5.79
CA LEU A 80 2.92 4.48 5.57
C LEU A 80 4.10 3.75 6.22
N HIS A 81 5.32 4.32 6.15
CA HIS A 81 6.47 3.77 6.87
C HIS A 81 6.22 3.70 8.38
N GLY A 82 5.75 4.79 9.00
CA GLY A 82 5.43 4.83 10.43
C GLY A 82 4.33 3.84 10.81
N PHE A 83 3.31 3.69 9.96
CA PHE A 83 2.28 2.66 10.10
C PHE A 83 2.87 1.25 10.11
N VAL A 84 3.67 0.89 9.09
CA VAL A 84 4.31 -0.43 8.98
C VAL A 84 5.15 -0.79 10.21
N MET A 85 5.86 0.20 10.77
CA MET A 85 6.65 0.02 11.99
C MET A 85 5.78 -0.19 13.23
N LYS A 86 4.72 0.60 13.39
CA LYS A 86 3.78 0.48 14.53
C LYS A 86 2.97 -0.81 14.49
N SER A 87 2.64 -1.30 13.30
CA SER A 87 1.89 -2.55 13.10
C SER A 87 2.74 -3.81 13.33
N GLY A 88 4.06 -3.67 13.54
CA GLY A 88 4.99 -4.79 13.75
C GLY A 88 5.37 -5.55 12.47
N ILE A 89 4.98 -5.06 11.28
CA ILE A 89 5.19 -5.73 9.99
C ILE A 89 6.58 -5.38 9.41
N GLY A 90 7.18 -4.27 9.85
CA GLY A 90 8.43 -3.71 9.32
C GLY A 90 9.73 -4.50 9.55
N CYS A 91 9.70 -5.61 10.30
CA CYS A 91 10.93 -6.34 10.67
C CYS A 91 11.54 -7.16 9.51
N SER A 92 10.74 -7.50 8.49
CA SER A 92 11.20 -8.29 7.35
C SER A 92 12.18 -7.50 6.47
N ASN A 93 13.28 -8.14 6.05
CA ASN A 93 14.23 -7.55 5.09
C ASN A 93 13.55 -7.13 3.79
N ALA A 94 12.55 -7.90 3.35
CA ALA A 94 11.78 -7.57 2.16
C ALA A 94 11.06 -6.21 2.32
N VAL A 95 10.42 -5.99 3.48
CA VAL A 95 9.72 -4.73 3.78
C VAL A 95 10.70 -3.56 3.90
N LYS A 96 11.89 -3.77 4.48
CA LYS A 96 12.94 -2.76 4.52
C LYS A 96 13.42 -2.35 3.12
N SER A 97 13.54 -3.31 2.19
CA SER A 97 13.87 -3.02 0.80
C SER A 97 12.79 -2.20 0.10
N LEU A 98 11.49 -2.45 0.38
CA LEU A 98 10.40 -1.63 -0.15
C LEU A 98 10.46 -0.19 0.35
N ILE A 99 10.66 -0.01 1.65
CA ILE A 99 10.81 1.31 2.26
C ILE A 99 11.98 2.05 1.59
N LEU A 100 13.13 1.40 1.44
CA LEU A 100 14.29 1.98 0.77
C LEU A 100 14.01 2.36 -0.68
N SER A 101 13.32 1.49 -1.45
CA SER A 101 12.93 1.78 -2.83
C SER A 101 12.08 3.05 -2.89
N MET A 102 11.03 3.15 -2.06
CA MET A 102 10.16 4.32 -2.04
C MET A 102 10.92 5.62 -1.75
N TYR A 103 11.77 5.65 -0.71
CA TYR A 103 12.57 6.86 -0.43
C TYR A 103 13.58 7.17 -1.52
N SER A 104 14.07 6.16 -2.25
CA SER A 104 14.97 6.36 -3.38
C SER A 104 14.23 6.91 -4.61
N ASP A 105 13.04 6.38 -4.91
CA ASP A 105 12.20 6.77 -6.03
C ASP A 105 11.65 8.19 -5.84
N VAL A 106 11.20 8.52 -4.63
CA VAL A 106 10.82 9.89 -4.25
C VAL A 106 12.07 10.78 -4.14
N GLY A 107 13.21 10.23 -3.72
CA GLY A 107 14.50 10.90 -3.62
C GLY A 107 15.17 11.19 -4.98
N HIS A 108 14.73 10.59 -6.08
CA HIS A 108 15.13 11.03 -7.41
C HIS A 108 14.57 12.42 -7.76
N LEU A 109 13.58 12.93 -6.99
CA LEU A 109 13.15 14.32 -7.03
C LEU A 109 13.93 15.22 -6.05
N VAL A 110 14.60 14.67 -5.03
CA VAL A 110 15.48 15.41 -4.10
C VAL A 110 16.54 14.48 -3.48
N ASN A 111 17.81 14.70 -3.85
CA ASN A 111 19.01 13.92 -3.46
C ASN A 111 18.91 13.04 -2.17
N PRO A 112 18.97 11.70 -2.29
CA PRO A 112 18.76 10.75 -1.17
C PRO A 112 19.77 10.83 0.00
N TRP A 113 20.91 11.48 -0.19
CA TRP A 113 22.01 11.50 0.79
C TRP A 113 21.82 12.48 1.96
N PHE A 114 20.85 13.40 1.86
CA PHE A 114 20.69 14.45 2.87
C PHE A 114 19.89 14.03 4.11
N CYS A 115 19.09 12.95 4.05
CA CYS A 115 18.24 12.58 5.18
C CYS A 115 18.90 11.71 6.25
N PHE A 116 20.14 11.24 6.04
CA PHE A 116 20.87 10.39 7.00
C PHE A 116 22.04 11.08 7.70
N VAL A 117 22.23 12.39 7.50
CA VAL A 117 23.26 13.19 8.19
C VAL A 117 22.65 14.46 8.76
N ASN A 118 21.93 14.33 9.88
CA ASN A 118 21.91 15.33 10.95
C ASN A 118 21.44 14.71 12.26
#